data_AF-R7Q0X6-F1
#
_entry.id   AF-R7Q0X6-F1
#
_cell.length_a   1.000
_cell.length_b   1.000
_cell.length_c   1.000
_cell.angle_alpha   90.00
_cell.angle_beta   90.00
_cell.angle_gamma   90.00
#
_symmetry.space_group_name_H-M   'P 1'
#
loop_
_entity.id
_entity.type
_entity.pdbx_description
1 polymer ?
#
loop_
_entity_poly.entity_id
_entity_poly.type
_entity_poly.pdbx_seq_one_letter_code
_entity_poly.pdbx_strand_id
1 'polypeptide(L)'
;MDCRGYNEKIAFVFGREDIGLLQTELNRCDVLITIPADDKYPVMNLSHSVGVILYEMFQANRRPVRCEPCDGREKELLFQFFGDLLEEIDYNEARRESTTVMFRRMMGRAIPTKYEYNTIMGVFGDAARIIRNYQESGTKWGGK
;
A
#
# COMPACT_ATOMS: atom_id res chain seq x y z
N MET A 1 -22.05 -19.02 2.23
CA MET A 1 -21.15 -18.18 1.43
C MET A 1 -21.99 -17.02 0.95
N ASP A 2 -21.71 -15.79 1.40
CA ASP A 2 -22.50 -14.61 1.02
C ASP A 2 -21.96 -14.04 -0.28
N CYS A 3 -22.64 -14.33 -1.38
CA CYS A 3 -22.33 -13.80 -2.70
C CYS A 3 -23.18 -12.56 -2.93
N ARG A 4 -22.84 -11.47 -2.23
CA ARG A 4 -23.43 -10.11 -2.31
C ARG A 4 -24.85 -10.07 -2.90
N GLY A 5 -25.83 -10.60 -2.16
CA GLY A 5 -27.25 -10.48 -2.51
C GLY A 5 -27.85 -11.62 -3.36
N TYR A 6 -27.07 -12.66 -3.69
CA TYR A 6 -27.59 -13.90 -4.29
C TYR A 6 -27.96 -14.89 -3.17
N ASN A 7 -29.27 -15.11 -2.98
CA ASN A 7 -29.82 -15.89 -1.85
C ASN A 7 -29.86 -17.41 -2.10
N GLU A 8 -29.51 -17.87 -3.29
CA GLU A 8 -29.50 -19.29 -3.64
C GLU A 8 -28.17 -19.97 -3.30
N LYS A 9 -28.17 -21.30 -3.18
CA LYS A 9 -26.94 -22.08 -2.95
C LYS A 9 -26.07 -22.08 -4.20
N ILE A 10 -24.81 -21.69 -4.04
CA ILE A 10 -23.80 -21.74 -5.09
C ILE A 10 -22.90 -22.96 -4.87
N ALA A 11 -22.66 -23.70 -5.94
CA ALA A 11 -21.74 -24.83 -5.97
C ALA A 11 -20.54 -24.51 -6.88
N PHE A 12 -19.34 -24.81 -6.40
CA PHE A 12 -18.15 -24.84 -7.25
C PHE A 12 -17.93 -26.27 -7.71
N VAL A 13 -17.85 -26.45 -9.02
CA VAL A 13 -17.57 -27.74 -9.64
C VAL A 13 -16.16 -27.68 -10.20
N PHE A 14 -15.31 -28.58 -9.73
CA PHE A 14 -13.95 -28.70 -10.23
C PHE A 14 -13.80 -30.00 -11.02
N GLY A 15 -13.07 -29.92 -12.13
CA GLY A 15 -12.78 -31.06 -12.99
C GLY A 15 -11.78 -32.02 -12.38
N ARG A 16 -11.65 -33.18 -13.02
CA ARG A 16 -10.59 -34.15 -12.71
C ARG A 16 -9.22 -33.59 -13.11
N GLU A 17 -8.17 -34.03 -12.43
CA GLU A 17 -6.82 -33.47 -12.61
C GLU A 17 -6.22 -33.74 -14.00
N ASP A 18 -6.57 -34.87 -14.59
CA ASP A 18 -6.08 -35.34 -15.88
C ASP A 18 -6.88 -34.81 -17.07
N ILE A 19 -8.21 -34.80 -16.96
CA ILE A 19 -9.11 -34.52 -18.09
C ILE A 19 -10.12 -33.39 -17.84
N GLY A 20 -10.09 -32.76 -16.68
CA GLY A 20 -10.96 -31.64 -16.35
C GLY A 20 -12.44 -32.03 -16.26
N LEU A 21 -13.31 -31.12 -16.70
CA LEU A 21 -14.75 -31.33 -16.80
C LEU A 21 -15.11 -31.79 -18.22
N LEU A 22 -16.03 -32.75 -18.33
CA LEU A 22 -16.61 -33.13 -19.62
C LEU A 22 -17.47 -31.99 -20.16
N GLN A 23 -17.65 -31.95 -21.47
CA GLN A 23 -18.59 -31.02 -22.11
C GLN A 23 -20.01 -31.13 -21.52
N THR A 24 -20.45 -32.35 -21.19
CA THR A 24 -21.74 -32.60 -20.55
C THR A 24 -21.83 -32.03 -19.13
N GLU A 25 -20.72 -31.97 -18.39
CA GLU A 25 -20.63 -31.35 -17.07
C GLU A 25 -20.61 -29.83 -17.20
N LEU A 26 -19.80 -29.29 -18.13
CA LEU A 26 -19.73 -27.87 -18.43
C LEU A 26 -21.08 -27.28 -18.85
N ASN A 27 -21.84 -28.00 -19.67
CA ASN A 27 -23.16 -27.57 -20.13
C ASN A 27 -24.21 -27.45 -18.99
N ARG A 28 -23.90 -27.94 -17.79
CA ARG A 28 -24.75 -27.81 -16.59
C ARG A 28 -24.32 -26.68 -15.67
N CYS A 29 -23.20 -26.01 -15.96
CA CYS A 29 -22.69 -24.90 -15.17
C CYS A 29 -23.25 -23.57 -15.72
N ASP A 30 -23.77 -22.73 -14.84
CA ASP A 30 -24.27 -21.40 -15.21
C ASP A 30 -23.14 -20.42 -15.55
N VAL A 31 -21.98 -20.60 -14.93
CA VAL A 31 -20.82 -19.72 -15.06
C VAL A 31 -19.54 -20.56 -15.19
N LEU A 32 -18.68 -20.15 -16.11
CA LEU A 32 -17.34 -20.72 -16.27
C LEU A 32 -16.30 -19.72 -15.75
N ILE A 33 -15.40 -20.20 -14.88
CA ILE A 33 -14.32 -19.40 -14.32
C ILE A 33 -13.01 -19.93 -14.89
N THR A 34 -12.18 -19.03 -15.41
CA THR A 34 -10.82 -19.34 -15.85
C THR A 34 -9.83 -18.60 -14.96
N ILE A 35 -8.89 -19.33 -14.35
CA ILE A 35 -7.75 -18.73 -13.66
C ILE A 35 -6.71 -18.42 -14.74
N PRO A 36 -6.30 -17.16 -14.91
CA PRO A 36 -5.22 -16.82 -15.84
C PRO A 36 -3.95 -17.61 -15.49
N ALA A 37 -3.40 -18.29 -16.47
CA ALA A 37 -2.18 -19.09 -16.38
C ALA A 37 -1.25 -18.74 -17.55
N ASP A 38 -0.06 -19.35 -17.60
CA ASP A 38 0.88 -19.13 -18.71
C ASP A 38 0.28 -19.62 -20.04
N ASP A 39 0.39 -18.82 -21.10
CA ASP A 39 -0.19 -19.13 -22.40
C ASP A 39 0.38 -20.41 -23.03
N LYS A 40 1.62 -20.79 -22.71
CA LYS A 40 2.28 -22.02 -23.20
C LYS A 40 1.98 -23.22 -22.31
N TYR A 41 1.60 -22.99 -21.05
CA TYR A 41 1.24 -24.05 -20.11
C TYR A 41 0.03 -23.64 -19.26
N PRO A 42 -1.19 -23.62 -19.85
CA PRO A 42 -2.39 -23.12 -19.21
C PRO A 42 -3.03 -24.13 -18.24
N VAL A 43 -2.29 -25.18 -17.86
CA VAL A 43 -2.78 -26.24 -16.98
C VAL A 43 -2.29 -25.99 -15.57
N MET A 44 -3.22 -26.00 -14.61
CA MET A 44 -2.95 -25.80 -13.19
C MET A 44 -3.37 -27.03 -12.41
N ASN A 45 -2.56 -27.42 -11.42
CA ASN A 45 -2.93 -28.49 -10.49
C ASN A 45 -4.24 -28.14 -9.77
N LEU A 46 -5.13 -29.14 -9.64
CA LEU A 46 -6.47 -28.97 -9.07
C LEU A 46 -6.44 -28.32 -7.68
N SER A 47 -5.53 -28.75 -6.79
CA SER A 47 -5.44 -28.19 -5.44
C SER A 47 -5.06 -26.71 -5.43
N HIS A 48 -4.18 -26.29 -6.35
CA HIS A 48 -3.83 -24.88 -6.54
C HIS A 48 -5.02 -24.09 -7.08
N SER A 49 -5.75 -24.62 -8.07
CA SER A 49 -6.94 -23.97 -8.60
C SER A 49 -8.01 -23.75 -7.52
N VAL A 50 -8.29 -24.79 -6.72
CA VAL A 50 -9.19 -24.68 -5.56
C VAL A 50 -8.69 -23.62 -4.58
N GLY A 51 -7.39 -23.62 -4.27
CA GLY A 51 -6.77 -22.64 -3.38
C GLY A 51 -6.96 -21.20 -3.84
N VAL A 52 -6.70 -20.91 -5.13
CA VAL A 52 -6.89 -19.57 -5.71
C VAL A 52 -8.34 -19.13 -5.62
N ILE A 53 -9.29 -19.98 -6.02
CA ILE A 53 -10.73 -19.64 -5.97
C ILE A 53 -11.18 -19.34 -4.54
N LEU A 54 -10.83 -20.18 -3.58
CA LEU A 54 -11.19 -19.97 -2.17
C LEU A 54 -10.53 -18.71 -1.58
N TYR A 55 -9.29 -18.41 -1.97
CA TYR A 55 -8.60 -17.19 -1.56
C TYR A 55 -9.28 -15.93 -2.12
N GLU A 56 -9.62 -15.91 -3.41
CA GLU A 56 -10.35 -14.79 -4.04
C GLU A 56 -11.72 -14.57 -3.39
N MET A 57 -12.44 -15.65 -3.05
CA MET A 57 -13.70 -15.55 -2.31
C MET A 57 -13.50 -14.97 -0.91
N PHE A 58 -12.45 -15.38 -0.20
CA PHE A 58 -12.13 -14.86 1.12
C PHE A 58 -11.78 -13.37 1.06
N GLN A 59 -10.97 -12.98 0.06
CA GLN A 59 -10.58 -11.60 -0.20
C GLN A 59 -11.78 -10.75 -0.62
N ALA A 60 -12.72 -11.24 -1.43
CA ALA A 60 -13.90 -10.49 -1.85
C ALA A 60 -14.82 -10.06 -0.68
N ASN A 61 -14.77 -10.83 0.42
CA ASN A 61 -15.45 -10.55 1.68
C ASN A 61 -14.65 -9.65 2.63
N ARG A 62 -13.37 -9.41 2.34
CA ARG A 62 -12.55 -8.45 3.06
C ARG A 62 -12.38 -7.20 2.20
N ARG A 63 -12.80 -6.05 2.71
CA ARG A 63 -12.20 -4.79 2.25
C ARG A 63 -10.90 -4.66 3.02
N PRO A 64 -9.72 -5.00 2.47
CA PRO A 64 -8.50 -4.57 3.12
C PRO A 64 -8.62 -3.05 3.27
N VAL A 65 -8.35 -2.54 4.46
CA VAL A 65 -8.10 -1.11 4.64
C VAL A 65 -6.81 -0.85 3.87
N ARG A 66 -6.94 -0.59 2.57
CA ARG A 66 -5.83 -0.13 1.75
C ARG A 66 -5.53 1.26 2.25
N CYS A 67 -4.51 1.38 3.09
CA CYS A 67 -3.95 2.68 3.39
C CYS A 67 -3.35 3.20 2.08
N GLU A 68 -3.96 4.25 1.52
CA GLU A 68 -3.48 4.83 0.28
C GLU A 68 -2.08 5.40 0.51
N PRO A 69 -1.08 5.02 -0.32
CA PRO A 69 0.24 5.62 -0.25
C PRO A 69 0.14 7.11 -0.58
N CYS A 70 1.02 7.93 0.01
CA CYS A 70 1.12 9.32 -0.40
C CYS A 70 1.62 9.40 -1.85
N ASP A 71 1.14 10.41 -2.58
CA ASP A 71 1.48 10.60 -3.98
C ASP A 71 2.91 11.14 -4.17
N GLY A 72 3.39 11.20 -5.42
CA GLY A 72 4.75 11.67 -5.71
C GLY A 72 4.99 13.13 -5.32
N ARG A 73 3.95 13.97 -5.37
CA ARG A 73 4.03 15.39 -5.01
C ARG A 73 4.09 15.57 -3.50
N GLU A 74 3.28 14.81 -2.76
CA GLU A 74 3.30 14.74 -1.29
C GLU A 74 4.69 14.29 -0.80
N LYS A 75 5.32 13.30 -1.45
CA LYS A 75 6.70 12.89 -1.12
C LYS A 75 7.72 14.01 -1.33
N GLU A 76 7.66 14.71 -2.45
CA GLU A 76 8.63 15.79 -2.71
C GLU A 76 8.45 16.95 -1.73
N LEU A 77 7.20 17.30 -1.40
CA LEU A 77 6.90 18.28 -0.35
C LEU A 77 7.47 17.86 1.00
N LEU A 78 7.32 16.58 1.38
CA LEU A 78 7.92 16.06 2.62
C LEU A 78 9.44 16.24 2.65
N PHE A 79 10.12 16.00 1.53
CA PHE A 79 11.58 16.13 1.44
C PHE A 79 12.04 17.58 1.46
N GLN A 80 11.33 18.46 0.78
CA GLN A 80 11.58 19.91 0.82
C GLN A 80 11.42 20.41 2.25
N PHE A 81 10.29 20.13 2.88
CA PHE A 81 9.98 20.60 4.23
C PHE A 81 10.96 20.08 5.28
N PHE A 82 11.41 18.82 5.15
CA PHE A 82 12.48 18.29 5.99
C PHE A 82 13.80 19.05 5.77
N GLY A 83 14.15 19.34 4.52
CA GLY A 83 15.33 20.12 4.17
C GLY A 83 15.32 21.54 4.73
N ASP A 84 14.16 22.21 4.69
CA ASP A 84 13.91 23.54 5.26
C ASP A 84 14.02 23.49 6.79
N LEU A 85 13.41 22.48 7.42
CA LEU A 85 13.50 22.30 8.88
C LEU A 85 14.94 22.10 9.34
N LEU A 86 15.79 21.41 8.56
CA LEU A 86 17.22 21.28 8.86
C LEU A 86 17.95 22.63 8.82
N GLU A 87 17.53 23.58 7.97
CA GLU A 87 18.09 24.94 7.97
C GLU A 87 17.67 25.70 9.22
N GLU A 88 16.37 25.67 9.54
CA GLU A 88 15.80 26.44 10.65
C GLU A 88 16.36 26.02 12.02
N ILE A 89 16.74 24.75 12.18
CA ILE A 89 17.36 24.24 13.41
C ILE A 89 18.88 24.42 13.45
N ASP A 90 19.48 25.12 12.47
CA ASP A 90 20.93 25.28 12.32
C ASP A 90 21.67 23.93 12.31
N TYR A 91 21.14 22.97 11.53
CA TYR A 91 21.73 21.64 11.43
C TYR A 91 23.11 21.71 10.77
N ASN A 92 24.05 20.91 11.28
CA ASN A 92 25.43 20.88 10.78
C ASN A 92 25.50 20.71 9.25
N GLU A 93 26.02 21.75 8.57
CA GLU A 93 26.12 21.85 7.12
C GLU A 93 26.85 20.67 6.50
N ALA A 94 27.97 20.22 7.10
CA ALA A 94 28.75 19.09 6.60
C ALA A 94 27.99 17.75 6.60
N ARG A 95 26.92 17.64 7.38
CA ARG A 95 26.08 16.42 7.45
C ARG A 95 24.75 16.58 6.72
N ARG A 96 24.33 17.81 6.43
CA ARG A 96 22.99 18.13 5.94
C ARG A 96 22.62 17.36 4.67
N GLU A 97 23.48 17.37 3.66
CA GLU A 97 23.24 16.65 2.40
C GLU A 97 23.04 15.15 2.64
N SER A 98 23.95 14.53 3.39
CA SER A 98 23.89 13.09 3.69
C SER A 98 22.63 12.72 4.48
N THR A 99 22.19 13.58 5.41
CA THR A 99 20.96 13.38 6.20
C THR A 99 19.72 13.49 5.33
N THR A 100 19.65 14.48 4.43
CA THR A 100 18.56 14.63 3.45
C THR A 100 18.44 13.42 2.53
N VAL A 101 19.56 12.96 1.97
CA VAL A 101 19.60 11.76 1.11
C VAL A 101 19.18 10.51 1.88
N MET A 102 19.64 10.36 3.12
CA MET A 102 19.26 9.25 3.99
C MET A 102 17.76 9.23 4.25
N PHE A 103 17.17 10.39 4.60
CA PHE A 103 15.74 10.53 4.84
C PHE A 103 14.91 10.22 3.59
N ARG A 104 15.32 10.75 2.42
CA ARG A 104 14.69 10.44 1.13
C ARG A 104 14.70 8.93 0.84
N ARG A 105 15.83 8.26 1.04
CA ARG A 105 15.95 6.80 0.86
C ARG A 105 15.11 6.02 1.86
N MET A 106 15.00 6.50 3.10
CA MET A 106 14.17 5.88 4.15
C MET A 106 12.70 5.90 3.76
N MET A 107 12.17 7.08 3.43
CA MET A 107 10.76 7.23 3.04
C MET A 107 10.44 6.56 1.70
N GLY A 108 11.41 6.54 0.77
CA GLY A 108 11.25 5.87 -0.53
C GLY A 108 10.93 4.38 -0.40
N ARG A 109 11.57 3.67 0.54
CA ARG A 109 11.32 2.24 0.78
C ARG A 109 10.21 1.97 1.82
N ALA A 110 9.92 2.93 2.70
CA ALA A 110 8.83 2.81 3.67
C ALA A 110 7.45 2.90 3.00
N ILE A 111 7.35 3.59 1.85
CA ILE A 111 6.09 3.82 1.11
C ILE A 111 5.01 4.37 2.06
N PRO A 112 5.24 5.55 2.66
CA PRO A 112 4.34 6.09 3.67
C PRO A 112 2.94 6.30 3.09
N THR A 113 1.96 6.01 3.93
CA THR A 113 0.55 6.25 3.68
C THR A 113 0.24 7.73 3.77
N LYS A 114 -0.90 8.16 3.19
CA LYS A 114 -1.37 9.54 3.30
C LYS A 114 -1.56 9.99 4.74
N TYR A 115 -1.99 9.07 5.61
CA TYR A 115 -2.11 9.33 7.05
C TYR A 115 -0.74 9.62 7.67
N GLU A 116 0.24 8.74 7.49
CA GLU A 116 1.60 8.91 8.03
C GLU A 116 2.27 10.18 7.49
N TYR A 117 2.11 10.47 6.19
CA TYR A 117 2.57 11.73 5.59
C TYR A 117 1.98 12.94 6.31
N ASN A 118 0.65 13.00 6.50
CA ASN A 118 -0.01 14.11 7.17
C ASN A 118 0.46 14.25 8.62
N THR A 119 0.63 13.14 9.33
CA THR A 119 1.16 13.14 10.70
C THR A 119 2.56 13.71 10.77
N ILE A 120 3.48 13.25 9.90
CA ILE A 120 4.86 13.73 9.88
C ILE A 120 4.92 15.22 9.49
N MET A 121 4.16 15.62 8.46
CA MET A 121 4.06 17.04 8.05
C MET A 121 3.51 17.92 9.17
N GLY A 122 2.53 17.44 9.94
CA GLY A 122 2.01 18.14 11.12
C GLY A 122 3.10 18.38 12.16
N VAL A 123 3.88 17.34 12.49
CA VAL A 123 5.00 17.44 13.43
C VAL A 123 6.06 18.43 12.95
N PHE A 124 6.44 18.39 11.66
CA PHE A 124 7.39 19.35 11.11
C PHE A 124 6.84 20.78 11.11
N GLY A 125 5.57 20.96 10.77
CA GLY A 125 4.89 22.25 10.80
C GLY A 125 4.84 22.85 12.21
N ASP A 126 4.53 22.03 13.22
CA ASP A 126 4.55 22.45 14.63
C ASP A 126 5.95 22.82 15.10
N ALA A 127 6.97 22.04 14.74
CA ALA A 127 8.36 22.35 15.05
C ALA A 127 8.78 23.69 14.43
N ALA A 128 8.53 23.89 13.12
CA ALA A 128 8.85 25.12 12.41
C ALA A 128 8.09 26.34 12.97
N ARG A 129 6.85 26.16 13.43
CA ARG A 129 6.07 27.21 14.11
C ARG A 129 6.70 27.60 15.45
N ILE A 130 7.10 26.63 16.26
CA ILE A 130 7.75 26.89 17.55
C ILE A 130 9.06 27.65 17.34
N ILE A 131 9.90 27.20 16.40
CA ILE A 131 11.20 27.84 16.11
C ILE A 131 11.02 29.31 15.70
N ARG A 132 10.08 29.60 14.79
CA ARG A 132 9.77 30.98 14.38
C ARG A 132 9.30 31.86 15.54
N ASN A 133 8.42 31.36 16.40
CA ASN A 133 7.97 32.09 17.59
C ASN A 133 9.12 32.39 18.56
N TYR A 134 10.10 31.49 18.70
CA TYR A 134 11.30 31.72 19.51
C TYR A 134 12.20 32.81 18.90
N GLN A 135 12.41 32.77 17.58
CA GLN A 135 13.19 33.78 16.86
C GLN A 135 12.54 35.18 17.00
N GLU A 136 11.21 35.27 16.88
CA GLU A 136 10.44 36.52 17.03
C GLU A 136 10.45 37.09 18.46
N SER A 137 10.48 36.22 19.47
CA SER A 137 10.54 36.62 20.89
C SER A 137 11.96 36.96 21.38
N GLY A 138 12.96 36.97 20.48
CA GLY A 138 14.36 37.30 20.80
C GLY A 138 15.06 36.27 21.69
N THR A 139 14.45 35.10 21.90
CA THR A 139 14.99 34.03 22.74
C THR A 139 15.59 32.96 21.84
N LYS A 140 16.90 32.73 21.90
CA LYS A 140 17.55 31.73 21.05
C LYS A 140 17.04 30.32 21.35
N TRP A 141 16.56 29.63 20.32
CA TRP A 141 16.23 28.21 20.38
C TRP A 141 17.52 27.39 20.42
N GLY A 142 17.63 26.46 21.39
CA GLY A 142 18.82 25.61 21.54
C GLY A 142 20.05 26.36 22.04
N GLY A 143 20.02 26.79 23.30
CA GLY A 143 21.23 27.22 24.00
C GLY A 143 22.24 26.07 24.08
N LYS A 144 23.39 26.24 23.43
CA LYS A 144 24.66 25.67 23.88
C LYS A 144 25.44 26.74 24.61
#